data_AF-A0AAE3ZLF0-F1
#
_entry.id   AF-A0AAE3ZLF0-F1
#
_cell.length_a   1.000
_cell.length_b   1.000
_cell.length_c   1.000
_cell.angle_alpha   90.00
_cell.angle_beta   90.00
_cell.angle_gamma   90.00
#
_symmetry.space_group_name_H-M   'P 1'
#
loop_
_entity.id
_entity.type
_entity.pdbx_description
1 polymer ?
#
loop_
_entity_poly.entity_id
_entity_poly.type
_entity_poly.pdbx_seq_one_letter_code
_entity_poly.pdbx_strand_id
1 'polypeptide(L)'
;MPPTDTQLQRYERSLTRLLAAFDHARVVYNRRHHGRLSGAPRHVQVMIHGTVAGLPVTVAVECRQQHRPVGISCVDHFVAKLADVGADRGVLYSCAGFTAPATDRAARTHDPAVLAISIGEPAARPAPRIPRQRRGGTSADYAHFLRYPSA
;
A
#
# COMPACT_ATOMS: atom_id res chain seq x y z
N MET A 1 0.27 8.52 -29.45
CA MET A 1 -0.03 8.55 -28.00
C MET A 1 0.98 7.69 -27.28
N PRO A 2 1.59 8.13 -26.16
CA PRO A 2 2.39 7.23 -25.35
C PRO A 2 1.49 6.08 -24.87
N PRO A 3 2.02 4.86 -24.68
CA PRO A 3 1.23 3.77 -24.14
C PRO A 3 0.69 4.18 -22.76
N THR A 4 -0.63 4.09 -22.59
CA THR A 4 -1.29 4.32 -21.30
C THR A 4 -0.66 3.38 -20.26
N ASP A 5 -0.07 3.94 -19.20
CA ASP A 5 0.55 3.15 -18.14
C ASP A 5 -0.40 2.06 -17.62
N THR A 6 0.11 0.83 -17.53
CA THR A 6 -0.60 -0.28 -16.89
C THR A 6 -0.85 0.03 -15.40
N GLN A 7 -1.83 -0.64 -14.78
CA GLN A 7 -2.11 -0.46 -13.36
C GLN A 7 -0.91 -0.81 -12.47
N LEU A 8 -0.09 -1.78 -12.88
CA LEU A 8 1.16 -2.13 -12.20
C LEU A 8 2.16 -0.97 -12.23
N GLN A 9 2.40 -0.39 -13.41
CA GLN A 9 3.29 0.77 -13.55
C GLN A 9 2.81 1.98 -12.75
N ARG A 10 1.48 2.20 -12.67
CA ARG A 10 0.89 3.24 -11.82
C ARG A 10 1.12 2.98 -10.33
N TYR A 11 0.94 1.73 -9.89
CA TYR A 11 1.23 1.33 -8.52
C TYR A 11 2.71 1.53 -8.17
N GLU A 12 3.63 1.05 -9.01
CA GLU A 12 5.09 1.18 -8.82
C GLU A 12 5.53 2.64 -8.77
N ARG A 13 5.04 3.47 -9.69
CA ARG A 13 5.34 4.90 -9.70
C ARG A 13 4.82 5.60 -8.44
N SER A 14 3.61 5.27 -8.01
CA SER A 14 3.03 5.85 -6.78
C SER A 14 3.80 5.42 -5.54
N LEU A 15 4.19 4.14 -5.44
CA LEU A 15 5.00 3.64 -4.33
C LEU A 15 6.40 4.28 -4.33
N THR A 16 7.00 4.48 -5.50
CA THR A 16 8.30 5.17 -5.63
C THR A 16 8.22 6.61 -5.14
N ARG A 17 7.15 7.35 -5.53
CA ARG A 17 6.91 8.71 -5.04
C ARG A 17 6.69 8.76 -3.52
N LEU A 18 5.99 7.76 -2.97
CA LEU A 18 5.83 7.63 -1.52
C LEU A 18 7.18 7.42 -0.83
N LEU A 19 8.02 6.53 -1.34
CA LEU A 19 9.33 6.24 -0.77
C LEU A 19 10.29 7.44 -0.82
N ALA A 20 10.21 8.25 -1.88
CA ALA A 20 11.00 9.47 -2.03
C ALA A 20 10.68 10.54 -0.98
N ALA A 21 9.55 10.43 -0.26
CA ALA A 21 9.19 11.35 0.82
C ALA A 21 9.88 11.05 2.16
N PHE A 22 10.65 9.96 2.26
CA PHE A 22 11.35 9.55 3.48
C PHE A 22 12.86 9.80 3.35
N ASP A 23 13.50 10.25 4.44
CA ASP A 23 14.96 10.45 4.46
C ASP A 23 15.71 9.10 4.53
N HIS A 24 15.20 8.19 5.38
CA HIS A 24 15.81 6.89 5.68
C HIS A 24 14.75 5.78 5.72
N ALA A 25 14.25 5.36 4.55
CA ALA A 25 13.25 4.30 4.46
C ALA A 25 13.87 2.90 4.54
N ARG A 26 13.50 2.14 5.57
CA ARG A 26 13.57 0.68 5.60
C ARG A 26 12.24 0.11 5.14
N VAL A 27 12.27 -0.65 4.05
CA VAL A 27 11.08 -1.27 3.48
C VAL A 27 11.09 -2.78 3.73
N VAL A 28 9.98 -3.31 4.24
CA VAL A 28 9.75 -4.74 4.47
C VAL A 28 8.54 -5.17 3.65
N TYR A 29 8.71 -6.19 2.84
CA TYR A 29 7.67 -6.67 1.93
C TYR A 29 7.06 -7.99 2.40
N ASN A 30 5.76 -8.15 2.15
CA ASN A 30 4.97 -9.38 2.24
C ASN A 30 5.26 -10.21 3.50
N ARG A 31 5.16 -9.55 4.66
CA ARG A 31 5.53 -10.13 5.95
C ARG A 31 4.33 -10.21 6.88
N ARG A 32 4.35 -11.19 7.79
CA ARG A 32 3.45 -11.25 8.94
C ARG A 32 4.05 -10.49 10.11
N HIS A 33 3.29 -9.59 10.69
CA HIS A 33 3.61 -8.83 11.89
C HIS A 33 2.75 -9.36 13.03
N HIS A 34 3.32 -9.42 14.23
CA HIS A 34 2.54 -9.76 15.42
C HIS A 34 1.54 -8.63 15.72
N GLY A 35 0.26 -8.96 15.84
CA GLY A 35 -0.78 -8.00 16.22
C GLY A 35 -0.62 -7.59 17.68
N ARG A 36 -0.40 -6.30 17.92
CA ARG A 36 -0.23 -5.69 19.25
C ARG A 36 -1.53 -5.70 20.05
N LEU A 37 -2.68 -5.62 19.38
CA LEU A 37 -3.99 -5.60 20.01
C LEU A 37 -4.63 -6.99 20.01
N SER A 38 -4.54 -7.71 18.88
CA SER A 38 -5.20 -9.01 18.73
C SER A 38 -4.36 -10.21 19.16
N GLY A 39 -3.03 -10.06 19.29
CA GLY A 39 -2.09 -11.17 19.44
C GLY A 39 -1.94 -12.04 18.19
N ALA A 40 -2.74 -11.80 17.15
CA ALA A 40 -2.78 -12.64 15.96
C ALA A 40 -1.79 -12.13 14.88
N PRO A 41 -1.16 -13.03 14.10
CA PRO A 41 -0.31 -12.60 12.99
C PRO A 41 -1.11 -11.88 11.89
N ARG A 42 -0.70 -10.65 11.55
CA ARG A 42 -1.27 -9.83 10.48
C ARG A 42 -0.33 -9.77 9.28
N HIS A 43 -0.83 -10.14 8.11
CA HIS A 43 -0.07 -9.96 6.87
C HIS A 43 -0.16 -8.51 6.39
N VAL A 44 0.99 -7.92 6.03
CA VAL A 44 1.14 -6.59 5.43
C VAL A 44 1.94 -6.72 4.13
N GLN A 45 1.46 -6.12 3.03
CA GLN A 45 2.11 -6.23 1.72
C GLN A 45 3.40 -5.41 1.64
N VAL A 46 3.38 -4.17 2.12
CA VAL A 46 4.59 -3.35 2.28
C VAL A 46 4.50 -2.61 3.61
N MET A 47 5.56 -2.67 4.40
CA MET A 47 5.72 -1.92 5.63
C MET A 47 6.97 -1.05 5.48
N ILE A 48 6.80 0.26 5.60
CA ILE A 48 7.87 1.25 5.46
C ILE A 48 8.11 1.81 6.85
N HIS A 49 9.34 1.75 7.32
CA HIS A 49 9.79 2.44 8.52
C HIS A 49 10.80 3.50 8.10
N GLY A 50 10.64 4.73 8.54
CA GLY A 50 11.63 5.75 8.27
C GLY A 50 11.34 7.04 9.01
N THR A 51 11.88 8.13 8.49
CA THR A 51 11.63 9.47 9.02
C THR A 51 11.08 10.38 7.92
N VAL A 52 10.23 11.32 8.32
CA VAL A 52 9.79 12.44 7.48
C VAL A 52 10.06 13.71 8.28
N ALA A 53 10.90 14.60 7.75
CA ALA A 53 11.36 15.79 8.48
C ALA A 53 11.92 15.45 9.88
N GLY A 54 12.69 14.37 9.96
CA GLY A 54 13.29 13.89 11.21
C GLY A 54 12.35 13.17 12.19
N LEU A 55 11.03 13.14 11.94
CA LEU A 55 10.07 12.45 12.80
C LEU A 55 9.90 10.99 12.36
N PRO A 56 9.97 10.01 13.27
CA PRO A 56 9.78 8.60 12.92
C PRO A 56 8.34 8.36 12.46
N VAL A 57 8.21 7.63 11.35
CA VAL A 57 6.92 7.26 10.76
C VAL A 57 6.99 5.83 10.25
N THR A 58 5.94 5.07 10.56
CA THR A 58 5.67 3.74 10.05
C THR A 58 4.43 3.77 9.15
N VAL A 59 4.58 3.32 7.91
CA VAL A 59 3.49 3.26 6.92
C VAL A 59 3.28 1.84 6.44
N ALA A 60 2.04 1.35 6.55
CA ALA A 60 1.65 0.09 5.93
C ALA A 60 0.91 0.34 4.62
N VAL A 61 1.19 -0.47 3.61
CA VAL A 61 0.59 -0.38 2.27
C VAL A 61 -0.05 -1.70 1.91
N GLU A 62 -1.24 -1.62 1.33
CA GLU A 62 -1.97 -2.75 0.76
C GLU A 62 -2.53 -2.37 -0.61
N CYS A 63 -2.55 -3.30 -1.55
CA CYS A 63 -3.23 -3.14 -2.83
C CYS A 63 -4.35 -4.17 -3.02
N ARG A 64 -5.54 -3.67 -3.37
CA ARG A 64 -6.73 -4.45 -3.71
C ARG A 64 -6.84 -4.57 -5.23
N GLN A 65 -6.67 -5.80 -5.71
CA GLN A 65 -6.71 -6.13 -7.14
C GLN A 65 -8.06 -6.75 -7.56
N GLN A 66 -9.10 -6.50 -6.77
CA GLN A 66 -10.44 -7.02 -7.06
C GLN A 66 -11.10 -6.21 -8.17
N HIS A 67 -12.07 -6.82 -8.85
CA HIS A 67 -12.83 -6.17 -9.92
C HIS A 67 -13.89 -5.18 -9.43
N ARG A 68 -14.29 -5.31 -8.17
CA ARG A 68 -15.33 -4.46 -7.57
C ARG A 68 -14.68 -3.34 -6.78
N PRO A 69 -15.28 -2.13 -6.77
CA PRO A 69 -14.83 -1.04 -5.92
C PRO A 69 -14.73 -1.46 -4.46
N VAL A 70 -13.74 -0.92 -3.77
CA VAL A 70 -13.53 -1.14 -2.33
C VAL A 70 -14.63 -0.41 -1.55
N GLY A 71 -15.31 -1.15 -0.67
CA GLY A 71 -16.35 -0.62 0.23
C GLY A 71 -15.84 -0.31 1.65
N ILE A 72 -16.73 0.26 2.48
CA ILE A 72 -16.44 0.72 3.85
C ILE A 72 -15.78 -0.38 4.71
N SER A 73 -16.34 -1.60 4.71
CA SER A 73 -15.83 -2.69 5.55
C SER A 73 -14.37 -3.05 5.27
N CYS A 74 -13.90 -2.84 4.02
CA CYS A 74 -12.50 -3.07 3.68
C CYS A 74 -11.60 -1.95 4.24
N VAL A 75 -12.09 -0.71 4.26
CA VAL A 75 -11.40 0.41 4.89
C VAL A 75 -11.32 0.17 6.41
N ASP A 76 -12.42 -0.17 7.06
CA ASP A 76 -12.45 -0.46 8.51
C ASP A 76 -11.52 -1.63 8.88
N HIS A 77 -11.53 -2.71 8.10
CA HIS A 77 -10.59 -3.81 8.31
C HIS A 77 -9.14 -3.34 8.17
N PHE A 78 -8.84 -2.49 7.19
CA PHE A 78 -7.50 -1.94 7.02
C PHE A 78 -7.11 -1.05 8.20
N VAL A 79 -7.97 -0.15 8.66
CA VAL A 79 -7.74 0.69 9.86
C VAL A 79 -7.46 -0.17 11.09
N ALA A 80 -8.29 -1.19 11.34
CA ALA A 80 -8.07 -2.12 12.45
C ALA A 80 -6.73 -2.86 12.32
N LYS A 81 -6.34 -3.26 11.09
CA LYS A 81 -5.03 -3.86 10.83
C LYS A 81 -3.89 -2.89 11.14
N LEU A 82 -3.98 -1.63 10.70
CA LEU A 82 -2.95 -0.61 10.93
C LEU A 82 -2.70 -0.40 12.43
N ALA A 83 -3.78 -0.24 13.21
CA ALA A 83 -3.69 -0.11 14.66
C ALA A 83 -3.05 -1.35 15.29
N ASP A 84 -3.44 -2.53 14.83
CA ASP A 84 -2.94 -3.80 15.34
C ASP A 84 -1.46 -4.05 15.01
N VAL A 85 -0.96 -3.65 13.84
CA VAL A 85 0.49 -3.74 13.52
C VAL A 85 1.29 -2.54 14.04
N GLY A 86 0.60 -1.52 14.56
CA GLY A 86 1.14 -0.25 15.00
C GLY A 86 1.83 0.53 13.89
N ALA A 87 1.14 0.67 12.77
CA ALA A 87 1.49 1.64 11.72
C ALA A 87 0.78 2.97 12.02
N ASP A 88 1.50 4.08 11.84
CA ASP A 88 0.96 5.43 12.07
C ASP A 88 0.03 5.85 10.92
N ARG A 89 0.33 5.37 9.70
CA ARG A 89 -0.44 5.67 8.49
C ARG A 89 -0.60 4.44 7.60
N GLY A 90 -1.65 4.45 6.79
CA GLY A 90 -1.94 3.44 5.80
C GLY A 90 -2.14 4.00 4.40
N VAL A 91 -1.63 3.31 3.38
CA VAL A 91 -1.99 3.56 1.99
C VAL A 91 -2.72 2.34 1.44
N LEU A 92 -3.98 2.54 1.05
CA LEU A 92 -4.81 1.50 0.44
C LEU A 92 -4.97 1.80 -1.05
N TYR A 93 -4.34 0.99 -1.88
CA TYR A 93 -4.49 1.05 -3.33
C TYR A 93 -5.67 0.18 -3.80
N SER A 94 -6.37 0.62 -4.85
CA SER A 94 -7.41 -0.18 -5.51
C SER A 94 -7.30 -0.11 -7.04
N CYS A 95 -7.33 -1.27 -7.69
CA CYS A 95 -7.39 -1.40 -9.15
C CYS A 95 -8.76 -1.02 -9.73
N ALA A 96 -9.84 -1.18 -8.96
CA ALA A 96 -11.22 -0.89 -9.37
C ALA A 96 -11.82 0.33 -8.66
N GLY A 97 -10.98 1.12 -7.97
CA GLY A 97 -11.39 2.28 -7.19
C GLY A 97 -12.13 1.95 -5.89
N PHE A 98 -12.85 2.95 -5.37
CA PHE A 98 -13.54 2.94 -4.08
C PHE A 98 -14.98 3.39 -4.28
N THR A 99 -15.90 2.91 -3.44
CA THR A 99 -17.22 3.53 -3.35
C THR A 99 -17.10 4.91 -2.69
N ALA A 100 -18.00 5.85 -3.01
CA ALA A 100 -17.98 7.18 -2.40
C ALA A 100 -17.96 7.14 -0.85
N PRO A 101 -18.81 6.32 -0.18
CA PRO A 101 -18.74 6.19 1.27
C PRO A 101 -17.41 5.63 1.80
N ALA A 102 -16.72 4.77 1.04
CA ALA A 102 -15.41 4.24 1.43
C ALA A 102 -14.32 5.33 1.34
N THR A 103 -14.37 6.17 0.32
CA THR A 103 -13.49 7.34 0.19
C THR A 103 -13.71 8.30 1.37
N ASP A 104 -14.96 8.62 1.68
CA ASP A 104 -15.30 9.48 2.81
C ASP A 104 -14.86 8.89 4.15
N ARG A 105 -15.06 7.58 4.33
CA ARG A 105 -14.62 6.86 5.53
C ARG A 105 -13.10 6.94 5.71
N ALA A 106 -12.33 6.74 4.63
CA ALA A 106 -10.87 6.83 4.66
C ALA A 106 -10.41 8.26 5.00
N ALA A 107 -10.96 9.26 4.31
CA ALA A 107 -10.61 10.68 4.48
C ALA A 107 -10.87 11.22 5.89
N ARG A 108 -11.86 10.67 6.60
CA ARG A 108 -12.22 11.03 7.99
C ARG A 108 -11.52 10.15 9.04
N THR A 109 -10.58 9.29 8.64
CA THR A 109 -9.77 8.50 9.58
C THR A 109 -8.46 9.21 9.83
N HIS A 110 -8.16 9.53 11.10
CA HIS A 110 -6.98 10.30 11.46
C HIS A 110 -5.96 9.52 12.31
N ASP A 111 -6.39 8.46 13.01
CA ASP A 111 -5.50 7.67 13.86
C ASP A 111 -5.89 6.17 13.83
N PRO A 112 -5.16 5.32 13.10
CA PRO A 112 -4.13 5.66 12.12
C PRO A 112 -4.71 6.24 10.83
N ALA A 113 -4.07 7.27 10.25
CA ALA A 113 -4.58 7.95 9.06
C ALA A 113 -4.53 7.06 7.80
N VAL A 114 -5.54 7.16 6.92
CA VAL A 114 -5.63 6.34 5.70
C VAL A 114 -5.71 7.18 4.44
N LEU A 115 -4.83 6.90 3.48
CA LEU A 115 -4.89 7.42 2.13
C LEU A 115 -5.41 6.34 1.16
N ALA A 116 -6.54 6.61 0.52
CA ALA A 116 -7.12 5.76 -0.51
C ALA A 116 -6.69 6.22 -1.91
N ILE A 117 -6.09 5.32 -2.71
CA ILE A 117 -5.58 5.66 -4.06
C ILE A 117 -6.13 4.68 -5.10
N SER A 118 -6.86 5.20 -6.07
CA SER A 118 -7.28 4.45 -7.26
C SER A 118 -6.15 4.43 -8.29
N ILE A 119 -5.68 3.24 -8.67
CA ILE A 119 -4.64 3.05 -9.71
C ILE A 119 -5.21 2.60 -11.06
N GLY A 120 -6.53 2.45 -11.14
CA GLY A 120 -7.25 2.10 -12.36
C GLY A 120 -8.70 2.57 -12.30
N GLU A 121 -9.39 2.43 -13.43
CA GLU A 121 -10.84 2.52 -13.50
C GLU A 121 -11.46 1.14 -13.26
N PRO A 122 -12.75 1.05 -12.86
CA PRO A 122 -13.46 -0.22 -12.75
C PRO A 122 -13.45 -0.94 -14.11
N ALA A 123 -12.49 -1.83 -14.32
CA ALA A 123 -12.27 -2.44 -15.62
C ALA A 123 -13.20 -3.66 -15.81
N ALA A 124 -13.76 -3.80 -17.01
CA ALA A 124 -14.47 -5.00 -17.46
C ALA A 124 -13.56 -6.26 -17.53
N ARG A 125 -12.23 -6.10 -17.48
CA ARG A 125 -11.21 -7.17 -17.56
C ARG A 125 -10.41 -7.25 -16.26
N PRO A 126 -9.93 -8.44 -15.83
CA PRO A 126 -9.09 -8.56 -14.64
C PRO A 126 -7.84 -7.69 -14.70
N ALA A 127 -7.64 -6.93 -13.62
CA ALA A 127 -6.41 -6.21 -13.36
C ALA A 127 -5.21 -7.16 -13.45
N PRO A 128 -4.08 -6.73 -14.06
CA PRO A 128 -2.86 -7.52 -14.00
C PRO A 128 -2.51 -7.79 -12.54
N ARG A 129 -2.16 -9.04 -12.22
CA ARG A 129 -1.82 -9.41 -10.86
C ARG A 129 -0.55 -8.67 -10.45
N ILE A 130 -0.65 -7.76 -9.48
CA ILE A 130 0.56 -7.20 -8.85
C ILE A 130 1.21 -8.38 -8.11
N PRO A 131 2.47 -8.76 -8.45
CA PRO A 131 3.11 -9.94 -7.92
C PRO A 131 3.03 -9.97 -6.38
N ARG A 132 2.37 -10.98 -5.82
CA ARG A 132 2.50 -11.29 -4.39
C ARG A 132 3.85 -11.95 -4.22
N GLN A 133 4.80 -11.28 -3.55
CA GLN A 133 6.14 -11.85 -3.33
C GLN A 133 6.01 -13.25 -2.72
N ARG A 134 6.63 -14.25 -3.34
CA ARG A 134 6.84 -15.53 -2.66
C ARG A 134 7.98 -15.34 -1.66
N ARG A 135 7.88 -16.03 -0.51
CA ARG A 135 8.78 -15.90 0.65
C ARG A 135 10.26 -15.83 0.24
N GLY A 136 11.01 -14.92 0.87
CA GLY A 136 12.45 -15.09 1.09
C GLY A 136 13.42 -14.17 0.35
N GLY A 137 12.96 -13.21 -0.46
CA GLY A 137 13.88 -12.26 -1.10
C GLY A 137 14.45 -11.23 -0.13
N THR A 138 15.76 -10.99 -0.19
CA THR A 138 16.42 -9.91 0.56
C THR A 138 16.08 -8.54 -0.05
N SER A 139 16.32 -7.44 0.68
CA SER A 139 16.17 -6.07 0.12
C SER A 139 16.95 -5.85 -1.19
N ALA A 140 18.01 -6.64 -1.44
CA ALA A 140 18.82 -6.57 -2.65
C ALA A 140 18.13 -7.18 -3.88
N ASP A 141 17.37 -8.27 -3.71
CA ASP A 141 16.65 -8.94 -4.83
C ASP A 141 15.54 -8.06 -5.41
N TYR A 142 15.03 -7.12 -4.62
CA TYR A 142 13.98 -6.17 -5.02
C TYR A 142 14.51 -4.79 -5.42
N ALA A 143 15.81 -4.53 -5.24
CA ALA A 143 16.47 -3.36 -5.84
C ALA A 143 16.41 -3.40 -7.38
N HIS A 144 16.18 -4.57 -7.98
CA HIS A 144 15.93 -4.72 -9.42
C HIS A 144 14.50 -4.32 -9.84
N PHE A 145 13.52 -4.36 -8.91
CA PHE A 145 12.12 -3.96 -9.18
C PHE A 145 11.91 -2.44 -9.13
N LEU A 146 12.82 -1.71 -8.47
CA LEU A 146 12.86 -0.24 -8.43
C LEU A 146 13.91 0.36 -9.38
N ARG A 147 14.58 -0.46 -10.21
CA ARG A 147 15.56 0.02 -11.19
C ARG A 147 14.91 0.17 -12.56
N TYR A 148 14.47 1.39 -12.85
CA TYR A 148 14.74 2.08 -14.11
C TYR A 148 14.94 3.57 -13.83
N PRO A 149 15.81 4.23 -14.61
CA PRO A 149 17.17 4.54 -14.24
C PRO A 149 17.28 5.97 -13.70
N SER A 150 18.42 6.28 -13.09
CA SER A 150 18.90 7.66 -13.07
C SER A 150 18.97 8.16 -14.51
N ALA A 151 18.09 9.09 -14.84
CA ALA A 151 18.23 10.09 -15.90
C ALA A 151 17.48 11.33 -15.43
#